data_AF-Q4DP08-F1
#
_entry.id   AF-Q4DP08-F1
#
_cell.length_a   1.000
_cell.length_b   1.000
_cell.length_c   1.000
_cell.angle_alpha   90.00
_cell.angle_beta   90.00
_cell.angle_gamma   90.00
#
_symmetry.space_group_name_H-M   'P 1'
#
loop_
_entity.id
_entity.type
_entity.pdbx_description
1 polymer ?
#
loop_
_entity_poly.entity_id
_entity_poly.type
_entity_poly.pdbx_seq_one_letter_code
_entity_poly.pdbx_strand_id
1 'polypeptide(L)'
;MEYRINELGRFRILLGGLAASLCMSVIYGFNLLSNHIQNEFDLNANDLTTITTVGIVVGLVTFPGGILLDYAGPKWVLAISTVTCSLGALLFGLTFQGVIAASVLRFSVFCAFLNFGCFWFDTGSLMAVLGSFPLTRGPVVALMKTYGGIGSSVLAVLNYSFFYEKYAAYMYFLAITVVLLGGFSIVFVQFPPYHIVDREKKTLPLEIQERRKLIEPYYLQQRPPIQRFIVGCIVVISLIIYLVTQSLCLAYVSGISKNTRIGITIGAIILLFSLSVIVAPFRFLGGMSKPPNEELPPLPDELAEPVQLSSKEAADRAVKETHVPSDIDPQYQGTFWEDLKTPDLWMMWWNTFVTWSCALVISFNSAQIYRALNDNEYDTATNSMYSAIIGIGNALGRLAVGIIEFLILRRSPERRPAITCLYPVASCSLFLSVFFLLVLPLRSKAVILGFLLGGIGNGAGWASTALVMRSVYSKDIGKHYNFMYVGAFFGIIVLNRFAYGEQLTRATKKGPHYPNCGGKACIQNGFIVFLCVLATAIVASTLVHVRYTRFIKNTRAACGERNPEPIVSNAEKHPEGSSATANN
;
A
#
# COMPACT_ATOMS: atom_id res chain seq x y z
N MET A 1 -30.74 -12.54 13.91
CA MET A 1 -30.93 -11.14 13.45
C MET A 1 -30.12 -10.93 12.17
N GLU A 2 -30.66 -10.31 11.12
CA GLU A 2 -29.91 -9.98 9.89
C GLU A 2 -29.30 -8.57 10.04
N TYR A 3 -28.04 -8.47 10.52
CA TYR A 3 -27.33 -7.20 10.68
C TYR A 3 -26.77 -6.73 9.33
N ARG A 4 -27.16 -5.52 8.89
CA ARG A 4 -26.74 -4.94 7.60
C ARG A 4 -25.74 -3.82 7.82
N ILE A 5 -24.59 -3.94 7.18
CA ILE A 5 -23.50 -2.98 7.32
C ILE A 5 -23.74 -1.78 6.41
N ASN A 6 -23.43 -0.57 6.91
CA ASN A 6 -23.51 0.65 6.13
C ASN A 6 -22.43 0.72 5.04
N GLU A 7 -22.80 0.32 3.81
CA GLU A 7 -21.91 0.33 2.66
C GLU A 7 -21.42 1.74 2.29
N LEU A 8 -22.27 2.77 2.35
CA LEU A 8 -21.84 4.14 2.11
C LEU A 8 -20.80 4.59 3.15
N GLY A 9 -20.97 4.16 4.41
CA GLY A 9 -19.99 4.34 5.47
C GLY A 9 -18.63 3.71 5.13
N ARG A 10 -18.62 2.44 4.68
CA ARG A 10 -17.39 1.75 4.25
C ARG A 10 -16.68 2.49 3.10
N PHE A 11 -17.42 2.96 2.10
CA PHE A 11 -16.82 3.70 0.98
C PHE A 11 -16.35 5.12 1.36
N ARG A 12 -16.95 5.76 2.38
CA ARG A 12 -16.39 6.99 2.96
C ARG A 12 -15.04 6.75 3.63
N ILE A 13 -14.88 5.63 4.34
CA ILE A 13 -13.59 5.20 4.91
C ILE A 13 -12.55 5.04 3.79
N LEU A 14 -12.93 4.40 2.67
CA LEU A 14 -12.07 4.27 1.48
C LEU A 14 -11.69 5.63 0.89
N LEU A 15 -12.65 6.56 0.74
CA LEU A 15 -12.37 7.92 0.26
C LEU A 15 -11.41 8.67 1.19
N GLY A 16 -11.56 8.49 2.51
CA GLY A 16 -10.60 8.98 3.50
C GLY A 16 -9.19 8.41 3.30
N GLY A 17 -9.09 7.11 2.97
CA GLY A 17 -7.82 6.47 2.61
C GLY A 17 -7.22 6.99 1.30
N LEU A 18 -8.05 7.29 0.30
CA LEU A 18 -7.60 7.92 -0.95
C LEU A 18 -7.05 9.33 -0.71
N ALA A 19 -7.68 10.12 0.17
CA ALA A 19 -7.16 11.41 0.58
C ALA A 19 -5.80 11.30 1.30
N ALA A 20 -5.63 10.29 2.18
CA ALA A 20 -4.35 10.00 2.83
C ALA A 20 -3.28 9.59 1.80
N SER A 21 -3.67 8.82 0.79
CA SER A 21 -2.78 8.42 -0.31
C SER A 21 -2.28 9.62 -1.12
N LEU A 22 -3.12 10.65 -1.33
CA LEU A 22 -2.69 11.90 -1.97
C LEU A 22 -1.72 12.69 -1.08
N CYS A 23 -1.95 12.72 0.24
CA CYS A 23 -1.02 13.37 1.16
C CYS A 23 0.34 12.67 1.17
N MET A 24 0.37 11.33 1.12
CA MET A 24 1.60 10.56 0.98
C MET A 24 2.39 10.99 -0.27
N SER A 25 1.72 11.27 -1.40
CA SER A 25 2.38 11.60 -2.66
C SER A 25 3.26 12.86 -2.62
N VAL A 26 3.09 13.70 -1.61
CA VAL A 26 3.89 14.91 -1.39
C VAL A 26 5.39 14.59 -1.24
N ILE A 27 5.75 13.37 -0.84
CA ILE A 27 7.14 12.89 -0.82
C ILE A 27 7.87 13.10 -2.15
N TYR A 28 7.15 12.97 -3.27
CA TYR A 28 7.70 13.15 -4.61
C TYR A 28 7.84 14.62 -5.01
N GLY A 29 7.21 15.53 -4.27
CA GLY A 29 7.29 16.97 -4.49
C GLY A 29 8.71 17.52 -4.36
N PHE A 30 9.57 16.90 -3.53
CA PHE A 30 10.97 17.33 -3.40
C PHE A 30 11.74 17.25 -4.71
N ASN A 31 11.46 16.24 -5.56
CA ASN A 31 12.11 16.11 -6.86
C ASN A 31 11.80 17.28 -7.81
N LEU A 32 10.71 18.01 -7.58
CA LEU A 32 10.36 19.22 -8.34
C LEU A 32 11.10 20.46 -7.82
N LEU A 33 11.66 20.38 -6.61
CA LEU A 33 12.36 21.48 -5.93
C LEU A 33 13.88 21.38 -6.08
N SER A 34 14.42 20.18 -6.34
CA SER A 34 15.86 19.90 -6.34
C SER A 34 16.66 20.88 -7.19
N ASN A 35 16.25 21.11 -8.45
CA ASN A 35 16.95 22.03 -9.35
C ASN A 35 16.92 23.48 -8.85
N HIS A 36 15.80 23.93 -8.29
CA HIS A 36 15.70 25.28 -7.71
C HIS A 36 16.57 25.42 -6.47
N ILE A 37 16.57 24.41 -5.60
CA ILE A 37 17.41 24.42 -4.39
C ILE A 37 18.91 24.52 -4.76
N GLN A 38 19.35 23.82 -5.81
CA GLN A 38 20.74 23.91 -6.28
C GLN A 38 21.09 25.29 -6.83
N ASN A 39 20.22 25.82 -7.70
CA ASN A 39 20.51 27.07 -8.40
C ASN A 39 20.38 28.31 -7.52
N GLU A 40 19.47 28.31 -6.55
CA GLU A 40 19.18 29.49 -5.72
C GLU A 40 20.00 29.55 -4.43
N PHE A 41 20.44 28.39 -3.91
CA PHE A 41 21.17 28.31 -2.64
C PHE A 41 22.58 27.72 -2.78
N ASP A 42 23.10 27.66 -4.01
CA ASP A 42 24.46 27.17 -4.35
C ASP A 42 24.79 25.78 -3.76
N LEU A 43 23.77 24.91 -3.64
CA LEU A 43 23.95 23.56 -3.10
C LEU A 43 24.40 22.60 -4.20
N ASN A 44 25.36 21.73 -3.88
CA ASN A 44 25.84 20.73 -4.83
C ASN A 44 24.99 19.43 -4.80
N ALA A 45 25.30 18.48 -5.68
CA ALA A 45 24.58 17.21 -5.75
C ALA A 45 24.72 16.34 -4.49
N ASN A 46 25.84 16.43 -3.76
CA ASN A 46 26.02 15.71 -2.49
C ASN A 46 25.13 16.29 -1.39
N ASP A 47 24.95 17.60 -1.36
CA ASP A 47 24.07 18.28 -0.39
C ASP A 47 22.61 17.87 -0.61
N LEU A 48 22.13 17.89 -1.86
CA LEU A 48 20.79 17.38 -2.19
C LEU A 48 20.60 15.91 -1.83
N THR A 49 21.62 15.08 -2.09
CA THR A 49 21.59 13.66 -1.75
C THR A 49 21.51 13.46 -0.24
N THR A 50 22.21 14.29 0.53
CA THR A 50 22.15 14.28 2.00
C THR A 50 20.74 14.63 2.49
N ILE A 51 20.16 15.72 1.97
CA ILE A 51 18.81 16.18 2.33
C ILE A 51 17.76 15.10 2.05
N THR A 52 17.77 14.52 0.85
CA THR A 52 16.81 13.48 0.45
C THR A 52 17.00 12.19 1.22
N THR A 53 18.26 11.78 1.46
CA THR A 53 18.57 10.57 2.23
C THR A 53 18.07 10.71 3.67
N VAL A 54 18.35 11.83 4.34
CA VAL A 54 17.83 12.10 5.69
C VAL A 54 16.29 12.04 5.68
N GLY A 55 15.65 12.68 4.71
CA GLY A 55 14.21 12.64 4.55
C GLY A 55 13.66 11.22 4.41
N ILE A 56 14.22 10.40 3.51
CA ILE A 56 13.79 9.02 3.28
C ILE A 56 14.02 8.16 4.53
N VAL A 57 15.20 8.25 5.14
CA VAL A 57 15.59 7.48 6.33
C VAL A 57 14.65 7.78 7.49
N VAL A 58 14.39 9.06 7.80
CA VAL A 58 13.44 9.45 8.85
C VAL A 58 12.00 9.07 8.46
N GLY A 59 11.65 9.23 7.18
CA GLY A 59 10.36 8.84 6.64
C GLY A 59 10.02 7.37 6.85
N LEU A 60 10.99 6.47 6.67
CA LEU A 60 10.81 5.03 6.83
C LEU A 60 10.67 4.59 8.30
N VAL A 61 10.83 5.50 9.28
CA VAL A 61 10.56 5.22 10.71
C VAL A 61 9.06 5.22 10.97
N THR A 62 8.37 4.19 10.49
CA THR A 62 6.91 4.05 10.61
C THR A 62 6.48 3.07 11.70
N PHE A 63 7.40 2.23 12.21
CA PHE A 63 7.09 1.23 13.23
C PHE A 63 6.45 1.81 14.51
N PRO A 64 6.92 2.96 15.06
CA PRO A 64 6.21 3.62 16.16
C PRO A 64 4.79 4.05 15.80
N GLY A 65 4.56 4.48 14.56
CA GLY A 65 3.23 4.77 14.03
C GLY A 65 2.35 3.51 13.97
N GLY A 66 2.94 2.36 13.63
CA GLY A 66 2.26 1.05 13.67
C GLY A 66 1.87 0.63 15.09
N ILE A 67 2.73 0.86 16.08
CA ILE A 67 2.41 0.67 17.50
C ILE A 67 1.25 1.58 17.91
N LEU A 68 1.33 2.87 17.55
CA LEU A 68 0.29 3.84 17.87
C LEU A 68 -1.05 3.48 17.20
N LEU A 69 -1.02 2.95 15.97
CA LEU A 69 -2.19 2.50 15.25
C LEU A 69 -2.92 1.39 16.01
N ASP A 70 -2.21 0.35 16.44
CA ASP A 70 -2.81 -0.77 17.18
C ASP A 70 -3.28 -0.34 18.58
N TYR A 71 -2.60 0.63 19.19
CA TYR A 71 -2.91 1.10 20.54
C TYR A 71 -4.10 2.05 20.58
N ALA A 72 -4.09 3.09 19.74
CA ALA A 72 -5.03 4.22 19.81
C ALA A 72 -5.84 4.45 18.53
N GLY A 73 -5.58 3.71 17.46
CA GLY A 73 -6.30 3.81 16.20
C GLY A 73 -5.76 4.85 15.22
N PRO A 74 -6.35 4.93 14.02
CA PRO A 74 -5.84 5.71 12.90
C PRO A 74 -5.85 7.22 13.13
N LYS A 75 -6.81 7.75 13.88
CA LYS A 75 -7.00 9.19 14.13
C LYS A 75 -5.72 9.88 14.62
N TRP A 76 -5.04 9.28 15.59
CA TRP A 76 -3.83 9.87 16.18
C TRP A 76 -2.63 9.80 15.24
N VAL A 77 -2.49 8.69 14.51
CA VAL A 77 -1.44 8.53 13.50
C VAL A 77 -1.62 9.56 12.38
N LEU A 78 -2.86 9.73 11.90
CA LEU A 78 -3.23 10.70 10.86
C LEU A 78 -3.08 12.15 11.31
N ALA A 79 -3.37 12.46 12.58
CA ALA A 79 -3.14 13.80 13.14
C ALA A 79 -1.64 14.16 13.16
N ILE A 80 -0.79 13.23 13.63
CA ILE A 80 0.66 13.42 13.65
C ILE A 80 1.20 13.55 12.22
N SER A 81 0.74 12.71 11.28
CA SER A 81 1.18 12.80 9.88
C SER A 81 0.76 14.10 9.21
N THR A 82 -0.46 14.57 9.47
CA THR A 82 -0.94 15.86 8.94
C THR A 82 -0.09 17.02 9.44
N VAL A 83 0.17 17.09 10.76
CA VAL A 83 0.96 18.16 11.37
C VAL A 83 2.41 18.13 10.87
N THR A 84 3.06 16.96 10.88
CA THR A 84 4.47 16.85 10.48
C THR A 84 4.68 17.09 8.99
N CYS A 85 3.82 16.55 8.12
CA CYS A 85 3.91 16.75 6.68
C CYS A 85 3.67 18.23 6.31
N SER A 86 2.60 18.84 6.85
CA SER A 86 2.31 20.26 6.59
C SER A 86 3.37 21.20 7.17
N LEU A 87 3.94 20.88 8.34
CA LEU A 87 5.06 21.63 8.92
C LEU A 87 6.29 21.57 8.02
N GLY A 88 6.66 20.39 7.53
CA GLY A 88 7.77 20.24 6.58
C GLY A 88 7.57 21.11 5.34
N ALA A 89 6.37 21.07 4.74
CA ALA A 89 6.04 21.87 3.57
C ALA A 89 6.06 23.37 3.87
N LEU A 90 5.50 23.80 5.00
CA LEU A 90 5.50 25.19 5.44
C LEU A 90 6.91 25.74 5.63
N LEU A 91 7.81 24.96 6.26
CA LEU A 91 9.19 25.37 6.51
C LEU A 91 10.00 25.54 5.22
N PHE A 92 9.79 24.67 4.23
CA PHE A 92 10.33 24.89 2.88
C PHE A 92 9.79 26.19 2.27
N GLY A 93 8.48 26.42 2.34
CA GLY A 93 7.87 27.65 1.82
C GLY A 93 8.44 28.92 2.46
N LEU A 94 8.56 28.94 3.79
CA LEU A 94 9.15 30.05 4.54
C LEU A 94 10.64 30.28 4.20
N THR A 95 11.37 29.22 3.89
CA THR A 95 12.77 29.32 3.44
C THR A 95 12.84 29.91 2.03
N PHE A 96 12.00 29.45 1.10
CA PHE A 96 11.92 29.99 -0.26
C PHE A 96 11.37 31.43 -0.31
N GLN A 97 10.63 31.87 0.71
CA GLN A 97 10.24 33.28 0.87
C GLN A 97 11.34 34.14 1.50
N GLY A 98 12.44 33.53 1.99
CA GLY A 98 13.54 34.24 2.65
C GLY A 98 13.30 34.56 4.13
N VAL A 99 12.25 34.01 4.76
CA VAL A 99 11.98 34.19 6.20
C VAL A 99 12.92 33.34 7.06
N ILE A 100 13.25 32.14 6.58
CA ILE A 100 14.20 31.23 7.23
C ILE A 100 15.44 31.12 6.34
N ALA A 101 16.63 31.26 6.93
CA ALA A 101 17.87 31.14 6.17
C ALA A 101 18.08 29.69 5.68
N ALA A 102 18.48 29.51 4.43
CA ALA A 102 18.76 28.20 3.86
C ALA A 102 20.05 27.58 4.43
N SER A 103 20.04 26.27 4.64
CA SER A 103 21.24 25.46 4.89
C SER A 103 20.94 23.99 4.63
N VAL A 104 21.98 23.19 4.36
CA VAL A 104 21.85 21.73 4.17
C VAL A 104 21.18 21.09 5.38
N LEU A 105 21.55 21.50 6.60
CA LEU A 105 20.95 21.00 7.84
C LEU A 105 19.45 21.32 7.92
N ARG A 106 19.07 22.57 7.67
CA ARG A 106 17.67 23.01 7.74
C ARG A 106 16.82 22.30 6.71
N PHE A 107 17.26 22.25 5.44
CA PHE A 107 16.55 21.50 4.42
C PHE A 107 16.44 20.00 4.73
N SER A 108 17.48 19.40 5.34
CA SER A 108 17.42 18.00 5.80
C SER A 108 16.36 17.80 6.87
N VAL A 109 16.26 18.72 7.84
CA VAL A 109 15.22 18.69 8.89
C VAL A 109 13.83 18.91 8.30
N PHE A 110 13.66 19.83 7.35
CA PHE A 110 12.36 20.08 6.72
C PHE A 110 11.91 18.88 5.88
N CYS A 111 12.84 18.26 5.14
CA CYS A 111 12.59 17.04 4.37
C CYS A 111 12.26 15.86 5.31
N ALA A 112 12.92 15.78 6.47
CA ALA A 112 12.61 14.78 7.49
C ALA A 112 11.17 14.92 8.00
N PHE A 113 10.72 16.13 8.38
CA PHE A 113 9.33 16.36 8.79
C PHE A 113 8.33 16.00 7.68
N LEU A 114 8.60 16.44 6.45
CA LEU A 114 7.76 16.18 5.29
C LEU A 114 7.56 14.68 5.06
N ASN A 115 8.67 13.94 4.95
CA ASN A 115 8.65 12.53 4.60
C ASN A 115 8.15 11.65 5.75
N PHE A 116 8.46 12.02 7.01
CA PHE A 116 7.89 11.38 8.19
C PHE A 116 6.37 11.35 8.12
N GLY A 117 5.75 12.51 7.88
CA GLY A 117 4.30 12.58 7.75
C GLY A 117 3.77 11.82 6.52
N CYS A 118 4.46 11.87 5.37
CA CYS A 118 4.06 11.17 4.16
C CYS A 118 3.90 9.65 4.35
N PHE A 119 4.88 8.99 4.97
CA PHE A 119 4.80 7.55 5.22
C PHE A 119 3.81 7.21 6.34
N TRP A 120 3.67 8.07 7.34
CA TRP A 120 2.69 7.87 8.41
C TRP A 120 1.24 8.01 7.94
N PHE A 121 0.96 8.72 6.85
CA PHE A 121 -0.35 8.67 6.20
C PHE A 121 -0.70 7.25 5.71
N ASP A 122 0.28 6.47 5.25
CA ASP A 122 0.07 5.05 4.93
C ASP A 122 -0.30 4.26 6.17
N THR A 123 0.53 4.42 7.21
CA THR A 123 0.42 3.73 8.48
C THR A 123 -0.93 3.98 9.12
N GLY A 124 -1.36 5.23 9.12
CA GLY A 124 -2.62 5.66 9.71
C GLY A 124 -3.86 5.34 8.89
N SER A 125 -3.72 4.87 7.63
CA SER A 125 -4.89 4.65 6.78
C SER A 125 -5.05 3.23 6.28
N LEU A 126 -4.04 2.68 5.63
CA LEU A 126 -4.22 1.50 4.78
C LEU A 126 -4.80 0.30 5.55
N MET A 127 -4.20 -0.06 6.69
CA MET A 127 -4.67 -1.22 7.45
C MET A 127 -6.08 -1.03 8.03
N ALA A 128 -6.43 0.20 8.40
CA ALA A 128 -7.76 0.53 8.89
C ALA A 128 -8.82 0.41 7.77
N VAL A 129 -8.53 0.95 6.58
CA VAL A 129 -9.41 0.80 5.42
C VAL A 129 -9.56 -0.67 5.04
N LEU A 130 -8.46 -1.45 4.97
CA LEU A 130 -8.54 -2.88 4.64
C LEU A 130 -9.32 -3.70 5.67
N GLY A 131 -9.38 -3.25 6.93
CA GLY A 131 -10.28 -3.81 7.94
C GLY A 131 -11.75 -3.70 7.54
N SER A 132 -12.15 -2.62 6.88
CA SER A 132 -13.54 -2.41 6.43
C SER A 132 -13.93 -3.25 5.21
N PHE A 133 -12.94 -3.82 4.48
CA PHE A 133 -13.13 -4.55 3.23
C PHE A 133 -12.44 -5.93 3.23
N PRO A 134 -12.74 -6.82 4.20
CA PRO A 134 -11.98 -8.05 4.38
C PRO A 134 -12.10 -9.04 3.21
N LEU A 135 -13.21 -9.00 2.46
CA LEU A 135 -13.46 -9.84 1.27
C LEU A 135 -13.04 -9.21 -0.08
N THR A 136 -12.60 -7.95 -0.06
CA THR A 136 -12.24 -7.19 -1.29
C THR A 136 -11.04 -6.27 -1.01
N ARG A 137 -10.01 -6.81 -0.36
CA ARG A 137 -8.81 -6.05 -0.01
C ARG A 137 -8.03 -5.65 -1.26
N GLY A 138 -7.99 -6.51 -2.27
CA GLY A 138 -7.28 -6.30 -3.52
C GLY A 138 -7.67 -5.01 -4.25
N PRO A 139 -8.95 -4.78 -4.56
CA PRO A 139 -9.40 -3.54 -5.20
C PRO A 139 -9.11 -2.30 -4.35
N VAL A 140 -9.23 -2.39 -3.02
CA VAL A 140 -8.89 -1.29 -2.11
C VAL A 140 -7.40 -0.94 -2.20
N VAL A 141 -6.52 -1.94 -2.13
CA VAL A 141 -5.06 -1.74 -2.29
C VAL A 141 -4.74 -1.20 -3.67
N ALA A 142 -5.36 -1.76 -4.72
CA ALA A 142 -5.19 -1.30 -6.09
C ALA A 142 -5.51 0.19 -6.23
N LEU A 143 -6.65 0.64 -5.70
CA LEU A 143 -7.04 2.04 -5.73
C LEU A 143 -6.08 2.89 -4.89
N MET A 144 -5.95 2.63 -3.58
CA MET A 144 -5.16 3.47 -2.67
C MET A 144 -3.69 3.55 -3.05
N LYS A 145 -3.02 2.42 -3.29
CA LYS A 145 -1.60 2.42 -3.62
C LYS A 145 -1.34 3.03 -4.98
N THR A 146 -2.17 2.77 -5.99
CA THR A 146 -1.97 3.37 -7.32
C THR A 146 -2.13 4.88 -7.25
N TYR A 147 -3.15 5.34 -6.52
CA TYR A 147 -3.40 6.76 -6.29
C TYR A 147 -2.23 7.46 -5.59
N GLY A 148 -1.62 6.81 -4.60
CA GLY A 148 -0.44 7.32 -3.93
C GLY A 148 0.79 7.47 -4.83
N GLY A 149 1.02 6.57 -5.79
CA GLY A 149 2.22 6.67 -6.66
C GLY A 149 2.04 7.44 -7.96
N ILE A 150 0.82 7.72 -8.41
CA ILE A 150 0.61 8.67 -9.53
C ILE A 150 0.66 10.13 -9.06
N GLY A 151 0.68 10.39 -7.75
CA GLY A 151 0.64 11.75 -7.24
C GLY A 151 1.88 12.59 -7.59
N SER A 152 3.03 11.97 -7.90
CA SER A 152 4.19 12.70 -8.46
C SER A 152 3.86 13.40 -9.77
N SER A 153 3.16 12.73 -10.69
CA SER A 153 2.70 13.29 -11.96
C SER A 153 1.66 14.39 -11.76
N VAL A 154 0.73 14.20 -10.82
CA VAL A 154 -0.29 15.21 -10.48
C VAL A 154 0.37 16.48 -9.93
N LEU A 155 1.31 16.34 -8.99
CA LEU A 155 2.05 17.45 -8.41
C LEU A 155 2.93 18.18 -9.45
N ALA A 156 3.55 17.45 -10.36
CA ALA A 156 4.35 18.02 -11.45
C ALA A 156 3.49 18.93 -12.35
N VAL A 157 2.29 18.48 -12.71
CA VAL A 157 1.37 19.25 -13.58
C VAL A 157 0.80 20.47 -12.84
N LEU A 158 0.47 20.32 -11.55
CA LEU A 158 0.06 21.45 -10.71
C LEU A 158 1.15 22.51 -10.60
N ASN A 159 2.39 22.09 -10.33
CA ASN A 159 3.53 22.99 -10.27
C ASN A 159 3.73 23.71 -11.61
N TYR A 160 3.83 22.96 -12.70
CA TYR A 160 4.13 23.50 -14.02
C TYR A 160 3.08 24.48 -14.55
N SER A 161 1.80 24.30 -14.18
CA SER A 161 0.71 25.12 -14.71
C SER A 161 0.35 26.32 -13.83
N PHE A 162 0.39 26.16 -12.50
CA PHE A 162 -0.07 27.21 -11.56
C PHE A 162 1.05 27.87 -10.77
N PHE A 163 2.16 27.16 -10.52
CA PHE A 163 3.23 27.61 -9.63
C PHE A 163 4.61 27.61 -10.32
N TYR A 164 4.63 27.74 -11.64
CA TYR A 164 5.88 27.80 -12.41
C TYR A 164 6.79 28.88 -11.84
N GLU A 165 8.00 28.48 -11.41
CA GLU A 165 9.01 29.33 -10.75
C GLU A 165 8.55 30.05 -9.46
N LYS A 166 7.38 29.70 -8.92
CA LYS A 166 6.83 30.25 -7.66
C LYS A 166 6.89 29.23 -6.54
N TYR A 167 8.11 28.86 -6.15
CA TYR A 167 8.38 27.73 -5.24
C TYR A 167 7.82 27.93 -3.82
N ALA A 168 7.90 29.14 -3.25
CA ALA A 168 7.29 29.42 -1.94
C ALA A 168 5.77 29.20 -1.97
N ALA A 169 5.08 29.76 -2.97
CA ALA A 169 3.64 29.61 -3.15
C ALA A 169 3.25 28.13 -3.39
N TYR A 170 4.05 27.39 -4.16
CA TYR A 170 3.86 25.95 -4.34
C TYR A 170 3.91 25.20 -3.01
N MET A 171 4.90 25.49 -2.16
CA MET A 171 5.04 24.83 -0.86
C MET A 171 3.91 25.18 0.12
N TYR A 172 3.43 26.43 0.11
CA TYR A 172 2.24 26.82 0.88
C TYR A 172 0.98 26.11 0.38
N PHE A 173 0.81 25.99 -0.93
CA PHE A 173 -0.27 25.21 -1.52
C PHE A 173 -0.23 23.74 -1.08
N LEU A 174 0.95 23.12 -1.05
CA LEU A 174 1.10 21.75 -0.55
C LEU A 174 0.75 21.65 0.95
N ALA A 175 1.24 22.58 1.77
CA ALA A 175 0.93 22.59 3.19
C ALA A 175 -0.59 22.67 3.45
N ILE A 176 -1.29 23.57 2.75
CA ILE A 176 -2.75 23.72 2.85
C ILE A 176 -3.46 22.46 2.35
N THR A 177 -3.03 21.91 1.21
CA THR A 177 -3.63 20.68 0.64
C THR A 177 -3.51 19.51 1.60
N VAL A 178 -2.35 19.34 2.24
CA VAL A 178 -2.13 18.30 3.26
C VAL A 178 -3.01 18.52 4.48
N VAL A 179 -3.19 19.75 4.95
CA VAL A 179 -4.09 20.03 6.09
C VAL A 179 -5.54 19.68 5.74
N LEU A 180 -6.01 20.04 4.54
CA LEU A 180 -7.39 19.79 4.11
C LEU A 180 -7.65 18.29 3.90
N LEU A 181 -6.81 17.62 3.09
CA LEU A 181 -6.95 16.20 2.79
C LEU A 181 -6.62 15.31 4.01
N GLY A 182 -5.61 15.69 4.79
CA GLY A 182 -5.28 15.02 6.05
C GLY A 182 -6.38 15.16 7.09
N GLY A 183 -6.94 16.37 7.23
CA GLY A 183 -8.14 16.61 8.06
C GLY A 183 -9.33 15.76 7.63
N PHE A 184 -9.57 15.65 6.33
CA PHE A 184 -10.59 14.75 5.77
C PHE A 184 -10.31 13.28 6.14
N SER A 185 -9.07 12.81 5.99
CA SER A 185 -8.68 11.46 6.39
C SER A 185 -8.86 11.21 7.89
N ILE A 186 -8.52 12.17 8.76
CA ILE A 186 -8.69 12.06 10.22
C ILE A 186 -10.16 11.83 10.60
N VAL A 187 -11.10 12.44 9.86
CA VAL A 187 -12.54 12.31 10.12
C VAL A 187 -13.09 10.97 9.64
N PHE A 188 -12.69 10.51 8.45
CA PHE A 188 -13.33 9.37 7.81
C PHE A 188 -12.61 8.03 8.00
N VAL A 189 -11.30 8.03 8.17
CA VAL A 189 -10.54 6.79 8.32
C VAL A 189 -10.68 6.28 9.75
N GLN A 190 -11.30 5.11 9.88
CA GLN A 190 -11.47 4.41 11.14
C GLN A 190 -11.37 2.90 10.92
N PHE A 191 -11.00 2.20 11.98
CA PHE A 191 -11.17 0.75 12.00
C PHE A 191 -12.65 0.38 11.95
N PRO A 192 -13.02 -0.78 11.38
CA PRO A 192 -14.39 -1.26 11.48
C PRO A 192 -14.73 -1.51 12.96
N PRO A 193 -16.01 -1.38 13.38
CA PRO A 193 -16.34 -1.34 14.81
C PRO A 193 -16.00 -2.63 15.58
N TYR A 194 -15.88 -3.77 14.89
CA TYR A 194 -15.47 -5.03 15.50
C TYR A 194 -13.98 -5.10 15.86
N HIS A 195 -13.15 -4.25 15.25
CA HIS A 195 -11.72 -4.21 15.52
C HIS A 195 -11.44 -3.28 16.69
N ILE A 196 -11.20 -3.88 17.86
CA ILE A 196 -10.99 -3.17 19.12
C ILE A 196 -9.50 -2.92 19.34
N VAL A 197 -9.11 -1.64 19.42
CA VAL A 197 -7.73 -1.21 19.69
C VAL A 197 -7.36 -1.43 21.17
N ASP A 198 -6.08 -1.49 21.51
CA ASP A 198 -5.66 -1.84 22.88
C ASP A 198 -6.11 -0.86 23.95
N ARG A 199 -6.21 0.43 23.61
CA ARG A 199 -6.81 1.43 24.51
C ARG A 199 -8.28 1.17 24.77
N GLU A 200 -9.04 0.78 23.74
CA GLU A 200 -10.47 0.48 23.85
C GLU A 200 -10.71 -0.78 24.68
N LYS A 201 -9.86 -1.80 24.60
CA LYS A 201 -9.94 -3.00 25.45
C LYS A 201 -9.92 -2.69 26.95
N LYS A 202 -9.25 -1.59 27.33
CA LYS A 202 -9.13 -1.14 28.73
C LYS A 202 -10.19 -0.13 29.15
N THR A 203 -10.81 0.57 28.20
CA THR A 203 -11.69 1.72 28.48
C THR A 203 -13.16 1.44 28.18
N LEU A 204 -13.47 0.54 27.25
CA LEU A 204 -14.84 0.15 26.93
C LEU A 204 -15.35 -0.94 27.89
N PRO A 205 -16.59 -0.85 28.37
CA PRO A 205 -17.26 -1.94 29.06
C PRO A 205 -17.22 -3.26 28.27
N LEU A 206 -17.04 -4.39 28.98
CA LEU A 206 -16.96 -5.72 28.37
C LEU A 206 -18.17 -6.04 27.49
N GLU A 207 -19.37 -5.65 27.93
CA GLU A 207 -20.62 -5.81 27.18
C GLU A 207 -20.54 -5.18 25.77
N ILE A 208 -20.01 -3.95 25.66
CA ILE A 208 -19.86 -3.27 24.36
C ILE A 208 -18.79 -3.96 23.51
N GLN A 209 -17.73 -4.48 24.11
CA GLN A 209 -16.70 -5.23 23.39
C GLN A 209 -17.28 -6.50 22.77
N GLU A 210 -18.10 -7.24 23.51
CA GLU A 210 -18.76 -8.45 23.03
C GLU A 210 -19.77 -8.13 21.93
N ARG A 211 -20.62 -7.11 22.10
CA ARG A 211 -21.55 -6.65 21.06
C ARG A 211 -20.85 -6.20 19.77
N ARG A 212 -19.67 -5.59 19.87
CA ARG A 212 -18.82 -5.26 18.71
C ARG A 212 -18.24 -6.50 18.04
N LYS A 213 -17.89 -7.55 18.79
CA LYS A 213 -17.43 -8.82 18.18
C LYS A 213 -18.55 -9.54 17.43
N LEU A 214 -19.79 -9.45 17.90
CA LEU A 214 -20.95 -10.07 17.22
C LEU A 214 -21.15 -9.59 15.77
N ILE A 215 -20.67 -8.40 15.40
CA ILE A 215 -20.78 -7.89 14.03
C ILE A 215 -19.64 -8.35 13.10
N GLU A 216 -18.57 -8.95 13.63
CA GLU A 216 -17.41 -9.42 12.83
C GLU A 216 -17.82 -10.43 11.74
N PRO A 217 -18.62 -11.47 12.02
CA PRO A 217 -19.09 -12.42 11.00
C PRO A 217 -19.76 -11.75 9.80
N TYR A 218 -20.56 -10.72 10.05
CA TYR A 218 -21.24 -9.97 8.99
C TYR A 218 -20.24 -9.24 8.10
N TYR A 219 -19.15 -8.69 8.66
CA TYR A 219 -18.07 -8.10 7.86
C TYR A 219 -17.34 -9.15 7.03
N LEU A 220 -17.19 -10.37 7.55
CA LEU A 220 -16.50 -11.48 6.87
C LEU A 220 -17.36 -12.22 5.85
N GLN A 221 -18.66 -11.95 5.77
CA GLN A 221 -19.60 -12.59 4.83
C GLN A 221 -20.22 -11.60 3.82
N GLN A 222 -20.54 -10.37 4.23
CA GLN A 222 -21.16 -9.37 3.37
C GLN A 222 -20.16 -8.76 2.38
N ARG A 223 -20.28 -9.15 1.09
CA ARG A 223 -19.49 -8.56 0.00
C ARG A 223 -20.00 -7.14 -0.34
N PRO A 224 -19.10 -6.16 -0.45
CA PRO A 224 -19.47 -4.81 -0.89
C PRO A 224 -19.86 -4.78 -2.37
N PRO A 225 -20.64 -3.77 -2.81
CA PRO A 225 -21.04 -3.62 -4.21
C PRO A 225 -19.84 -3.43 -5.15
N ILE A 226 -19.66 -4.37 -6.07
CA ILE A 226 -18.54 -4.41 -7.00
C ILE A 226 -18.51 -3.22 -7.97
N GLN A 227 -19.68 -2.65 -8.29
CA GLN A 227 -19.83 -1.54 -9.23
C GLN A 227 -18.99 -0.33 -8.83
N ARG A 228 -18.89 -0.04 -7.52
CA ARG A 228 -18.07 1.07 -7.00
C ARG A 228 -16.58 0.85 -7.27
N PHE A 229 -16.10 -0.39 -7.14
CA PHE A 229 -14.72 -0.74 -7.46
C PHE A 229 -14.46 -0.68 -8.96
N ILE A 230 -15.41 -1.13 -9.79
CA ILE A 230 -15.29 -1.05 -11.25
C ILE A 230 -15.16 0.41 -11.68
N VAL A 231 -16.04 1.30 -11.18
CA VAL A 231 -15.95 2.74 -11.45
C VAL A 231 -14.63 3.32 -10.96
N GLY A 232 -14.19 2.96 -9.75
CA GLY A 232 -12.89 3.39 -9.23
C GLY A 232 -11.73 2.97 -10.14
N CYS A 233 -11.71 1.72 -10.60
CA CYS A 233 -10.68 1.21 -11.49
C CYS A 233 -10.70 1.92 -12.85
N ILE A 234 -11.89 2.16 -13.43
CA ILE A 234 -12.02 2.92 -14.69
C ILE A 234 -11.41 4.30 -14.53
N VAL A 235 -11.78 5.04 -13.47
CA VAL A 235 -11.26 6.39 -13.21
C VAL A 235 -9.73 6.36 -13.02
N VAL A 236 -9.19 5.43 -12.23
CA VAL A 236 -7.73 5.32 -12.03
C VAL A 236 -7.01 4.99 -13.33
N ILE A 237 -7.52 4.07 -14.14
CA ILE A 237 -6.94 3.72 -15.45
C ILE A 237 -6.99 4.93 -16.39
N SER A 238 -8.11 5.65 -16.45
CA SER A 238 -8.23 6.89 -17.22
C SER A 238 -7.23 7.95 -16.75
N LEU A 239 -7.06 8.11 -15.44
CA LEU A 239 -6.10 9.05 -14.86
C LEU A 239 -4.65 8.66 -15.17
N ILE A 240 -4.31 7.37 -15.14
CA ILE A 240 -2.99 6.88 -15.56
C ILE A 240 -2.74 7.22 -17.02
N ILE A 241 -3.65 6.85 -17.92
CA ILE A 241 -3.52 7.13 -19.36
C ILE A 241 -3.35 8.64 -19.58
N TYR A 242 -4.20 9.45 -18.93
CA TYR A 242 -4.16 10.90 -19.03
C TYR A 242 -2.80 11.49 -18.61
N LEU A 243 -2.31 11.12 -17.42
CA LEU A 243 -1.05 11.64 -16.86
C LEU A 243 0.18 11.14 -17.61
N VAL A 244 0.15 9.89 -18.10
CA VAL A 244 1.22 9.33 -18.92
C VAL A 244 1.29 10.04 -20.26
N THR A 245 0.17 10.17 -20.97
CA THR A 245 0.11 10.91 -22.23
C THR A 245 0.57 12.34 -22.03
N GLN A 246 0.14 13.01 -20.96
CA GLN A 246 0.61 14.35 -20.63
C GLN A 246 2.13 14.39 -20.41
N SER A 247 2.69 13.46 -19.63
CA SER A 247 4.12 13.43 -19.32
C SER A 247 4.96 13.23 -20.59
N LEU A 248 4.49 12.38 -21.50
CA LEU A 248 5.12 12.16 -22.81
C LEU A 248 4.96 13.37 -23.73
N CYS A 249 3.78 14.00 -23.79
CA CYS A 249 3.58 15.22 -24.56
C CYS A 249 4.50 16.33 -24.07
N LEU A 250 4.65 16.52 -22.76
CA LEU A 250 5.56 17.54 -22.21
C LEU A 250 7.03 17.24 -22.53
N ALA A 251 7.41 15.96 -22.61
CA ALA A 251 8.78 15.55 -22.92
C ALA A 251 9.14 15.72 -24.41
N TYR A 252 8.18 15.54 -25.32
CA TYR A 252 8.44 15.48 -26.77
C TYR A 252 7.82 16.63 -27.59
N VAL A 253 6.87 17.37 -27.05
CA VAL A 253 6.18 18.47 -27.74
C VAL A 253 6.63 19.80 -27.15
N SER A 254 7.38 20.58 -27.95
CA SER A 254 7.78 21.94 -27.60
C SER A 254 6.66 22.95 -27.87
N GLY A 255 6.69 24.10 -27.17
CA GLY A 255 5.79 25.22 -27.46
C GLY A 255 4.34 25.10 -26.94
N ILE A 256 4.08 24.27 -25.93
CA ILE A 256 2.73 24.13 -25.35
C ILE A 256 2.29 25.45 -24.69
N SER A 257 1.19 26.04 -25.18
CA SER A 257 0.66 27.30 -24.66
C SER A 257 0.28 27.21 -23.17
N LYS A 258 0.34 28.33 -22.44
CA LYS A 258 -0.09 28.39 -21.02
C LYS A 258 -1.55 27.95 -20.83
N ASN A 259 -2.44 28.35 -21.74
CA ASN A 259 -3.86 27.99 -21.66
C ASN A 259 -4.08 26.49 -21.82
N THR A 260 -3.36 25.86 -22.76
CA THR A 260 -3.39 24.40 -22.96
C THR A 260 -2.90 23.67 -21.71
N ARG A 261 -1.81 24.13 -21.09
CA ARG A 261 -1.27 23.55 -19.85
C ARG A 261 -2.27 23.60 -18.69
N ILE A 262 -2.91 24.77 -18.51
CA ILE A 262 -3.96 24.95 -17.51
C ILE A 262 -5.13 24.01 -17.80
N GLY A 263 -5.59 23.91 -19.05
CA GLY A 263 -6.65 22.98 -19.44
C GLY A 263 -6.33 21.52 -19.14
N ILE A 264 -5.09 21.09 -19.42
CA ILE A 264 -4.61 19.74 -19.09
C ILE A 264 -4.64 19.51 -17.57
N THR A 265 -4.21 20.51 -16.80
CA THR A 265 -4.18 20.40 -15.33
C THR A 265 -5.58 20.32 -14.75
N ILE A 266 -6.52 21.14 -15.25
CA ILE A 266 -7.92 21.09 -14.84
C ILE A 266 -8.52 19.71 -15.17
N GLY A 267 -8.21 19.14 -16.33
CA GLY A 267 -8.63 17.79 -16.69
C GLY A 267 -8.10 16.73 -15.72
N ALA A 268 -6.82 16.81 -15.33
CA ALA A 268 -6.22 15.94 -14.32
C ALA A 268 -6.91 16.09 -12.95
N ILE A 269 -7.18 17.32 -12.51
CA ILE A 269 -7.88 17.61 -11.25
C ILE A 269 -9.32 17.04 -11.28
N ILE A 270 -10.05 17.21 -12.38
CA ILE A 270 -11.40 16.67 -12.53
C ILE A 270 -11.37 15.14 -12.44
N LEU A 271 -10.46 14.49 -13.17
CA LEU A 271 -10.30 13.03 -13.11
C LEU A 271 -9.90 12.56 -11.71
N LEU A 272 -9.00 13.28 -11.04
CA LEU A 272 -8.59 13.01 -9.66
C LEU A 272 -9.81 13.01 -8.73
N PHE A 273 -10.56 14.12 -8.67
CA PHE A 273 -11.71 14.24 -7.79
C PHE A 273 -12.92 13.39 -8.21
N SER A 274 -12.99 12.94 -9.47
CA SER A 274 -14.04 12.03 -9.95
C SER A 274 -14.05 10.67 -9.23
N LEU A 275 -12.96 10.27 -8.56
CA LEU A 275 -12.98 9.11 -7.66
C LEU A 275 -13.97 9.25 -6.51
N SER A 276 -14.37 10.47 -6.14
CA SER A 276 -15.40 10.70 -5.11
C SER A 276 -16.76 10.09 -5.50
N VAL A 277 -16.99 9.81 -6.80
CA VAL A 277 -18.20 9.12 -7.31
C VAL A 277 -18.37 7.74 -6.68
N ILE A 278 -17.29 7.08 -6.22
CA ILE A 278 -17.41 5.78 -5.52
C ILE A 278 -18.22 5.87 -4.21
N VAL A 279 -18.40 7.07 -3.65
CA VAL A 279 -19.21 7.32 -2.44
C VAL A 279 -20.61 7.83 -2.78
N ALA A 280 -20.88 8.18 -4.04
CA ALA A 280 -22.17 8.74 -4.42
C ALA A 280 -23.33 7.76 -4.11
N PRO A 281 -24.46 8.26 -3.58
CA PRO A 281 -25.60 7.44 -3.17
C PRO A 281 -26.47 7.01 -4.37
N PHE A 282 -25.87 6.78 -5.53
CA PHE A 282 -26.61 6.35 -6.72
C PHE A 282 -26.96 4.86 -6.64
N ARG A 283 -28.22 4.53 -6.95
CA ARG A 283 -28.73 3.14 -6.88
C ARG A 283 -27.97 2.18 -7.79
N PHE A 284 -27.56 2.63 -8.98
CA PHE A 284 -26.81 1.79 -9.94
C PHE A 284 -25.40 1.41 -9.45
N LEU A 285 -24.84 2.14 -8.47
CA LEU A 285 -23.59 1.80 -7.80
C LEU A 285 -23.79 0.76 -6.66
N GLY A 286 -24.94 0.09 -6.61
CA GLY A 286 -25.29 -0.83 -5.53
C GLY A 286 -25.76 -0.09 -4.28
N GLY A 287 -26.74 0.81 -4.42
CA GLY A 287 -27.44 1.40 -3.27
C GLY A 287 -28.12 0.30 -2.44
N MET A 288 -28.10 0.43 -1.11
CA MET A 288 -28.77 -0.55 -0.24
C MET A 288 -30.30 -0.43 -0.43
N SER A 289 -30.97 -1.54 -0.74
CA SER A 289 -32.45 -1.60 -0.87
C SER A 289 -33.18 -1.39 0.47
N LYS A 290 -32.44 -1.48 1.56
CA LYS A 290 -32.89 -1.72 2.93
C LYS A 290 -31.92 -0.94 3.84
N PRO A 291 -32.39 -0.14 4.81
CA PRO A 291 -31.52 0.72 5.60
C PRO A 291 -30.51 -0.10 6.43
N PRO A 292 -29.31 0.44 6.70
CA PRO A 292 -28.33 -0.25 7.54
C PRO A 292 -28.84 -0.32 8.99
N ASN A 293 -28.30 -1.27 9.75
CA ASN A 293 -28.53 -1.30 11.19
C ASN A 293 -27.65 -0.23 11.86
N GLU A 294 -28.27 0.67 12.63
CA GLU A 294 -27.55 1.72 13.37
C GLU A 294 -27.07 1.21 14.75
N GLU A 295 -27.86 0.32 15.36
CA GLU A 295 -27.57 -0.24 16.67
C GLU A 295 -26.82 -1.58 16.57
N LEU A 296 -25.90 -1.81 17.51
CA LEU A 296 -25.24 -3.10 17.67
C LEU A 296 -26.28 -4.17 18.05
N PRO A 297 -26.12 -5.41 17.56
CA PRO A 297 -26.99 -6.50 17.98
C PRO A 297 -26.98 -6.63 19.52
N PRO A 298 -28.11 -6.99 20.14
CA PRO A 298 -28.15 -7.32 21.55
C PRO A 298 -27.32 -8.58 21.82
N LEU A 299 -26.81 -8.70 23.04
CA LEU A 299 -26.24 -9.96 23.49
C LEU A 299 -27.34 -11.04 23.50
N PRO A 300 -27.07 -12.27 23.03
CA PRO A 300 -27.96 -13.39 23.26
C PRO A 300 -28.26 -13.57 24.75
N ASP A 301 -29.48 -14.00 25.11
CA ASP A 301 -29.88 -14.20 26.51
C ASP A 301 -28.91 -15.14 27.25
N GLU A 302 -28.35 -16.15 26.57
CA GLU A 302 -27.31 -17.06 27.09
C GLU A 302 -25.98 -16.41 27.49
N LEU A 303 -25.71 -15.18 27.04
CA LEU A 303 -24.52 -14.37 27.37
C LEU A 303 -24.86 -13.22 28.34
N ALA A 304 -26.15 -12.88 28.49
CA ALA A 304 -26.59 -11.85 29.42
C ALA A 304 -26.53 -12.32 30.87
N GLU A 305 -26.65 -13.63 31.12
CA GLU A 305 -26.46 -14.23 32.44
C GLU A 305 -25.00 -14.67 32.62
N PRO A 306 -24.33 -14.34 33.75
CA PRO A 306 -22.99 -14.82 34.05
C PRO A 306 -23.04 -16.30 34.43
N VAL A 307 -23.22 -17.18 33.44
CA VAL A 307 -22.99 -18.61 33.63
C VAL A 307 -21.48 -18.80 33.79
N GLN A 308 -21.04 -19.31 34.94
CA GLN A 308 -19.67 -19.79 35.12
C GLN A 308 -19.43 -20.97 34.16
N LEU A 309 -18.99 -20.66 32.93
CA LEU A 309 -18.53 -21.67 31.99
C LEU A 309 -17.34 -22.40 32.60
N SER A 310 -17.37 -23.73 32.56
CA SER A 310 -16.20 -24.53 32.92
C SER A 310 -15.01 -24.17 32.00
N SER A 311 -13.78 -24.39 32.46
CA SER A 311 -12.57 -24.09 31.68
C SER A 311 -12.56 -24.77 30.31
N LYS A 312 -13.18 -25.95 30.19
CA LYS A 312 -13.38 -26.65 28.91
C LYS A 312 -14.39 -25.95 28.01
N GLU A 313 -15.55 -25.55 28.54
CA GLU A 313 -16.56 -24.85 27.74
C GLU A 313 -16.07 -23.47 27.32
N ALA A 314 -15.34 -22.74 28.17
CA ALA A 314 -14.70 -21.49 27.79
C ALA A 314 -13.64 -21.70 26.69
N ALA A 315 -12.87 -22.79 26.75
CA ALA A 315 -11.90 -23.16 25.71
C ALA A 315 -12.60 -23.57 24.40
N ASP A 316 -13.64 -24.41 24.46
CA ASP A 316 -14.41 -24.85 23.30
C ASP A 316 -15.20 -23.69 22.67
N ARG A 317 -15.70 -22.74 23.48
CA ARG A 317 -16.37 -21.52 22.99
C ARG A 317 -15.37 -20.53 22.40
N ALA A 318 -14.21 -20.33 23.04
CA ALA A 318 -13.12 -19.54 22.45
C ALA A 318 -12.67 -20.10 21.09
N VAL A 319 -12.68 -21.44 20.94
CA VAL A 319 -12.41 -22.13 19.67
C VAL A 319 -13.56 -21.99 18.66
N LYS A 320 -14.82 -22.11 19.09
CA LYS A 320 -16.01 -21.91 18.22
C LYS A 320 -16.14 -20.45 17.75
N GLU A 321 -15.89 -19.48 18.63
CA GLU A 321 -15.87 -18.04 18.29
C GLU A 321 -14.72 -17.67 17.37
N THR A 322 -13.55 -18.33 17.48
CA THR A 322 -12.46 -18.11 16.52
C THR A 322 -12.75 -18.70 15.13
N HIS A 323 -13.70 -19.63 14.98
CA HIS A 323 -13.92 -20.40 13.75
C HIS A 323 -15.38 -20.38 13.27
N VAL A 324 -15.95 -19.19 13.17
CA VAL A 324 -17.12 -18.97 12.30
C VAL A 324 -16.76 -19.42 10.88
N PRO A 325 -17.60 -20.20 10.16
CA PRO A 325 -17.40 -20.48 8.75
C PRO A 325 -17.23 -19.16 8.01
N SER A 326 -15.99 -18.85 7.64
CA SER A 326 -15.64 -17.59 7.00
C SER A 326 -15.09 -17.89 5.62
N ASP A 327 -15.46 -17.04 4.67
CA ASP A 327 -14.92 -17.04 3.32
C ASP A 327 -13.44 -16.64 3.28
N ILE A 328 -12.74 -16.49 4.42
CA ILE A 328 -11.36 -15.99 4.52
C ILE A 328 -10.43 -17.11 4.98
N ASP A 329 -9.19 -17.08 4.49
CA ASP A 329 -8.18 -18.04 4.91
C ASP A 329 -7.80 -17.82 6.40
N PRO A 330 -7.59 -18.89 7.20
CA PRO A 330 -7.13 -18.76 8.57
C PRO A 330 -5.87 -17.92 8.70
N GLN A 331 -5.82 -17.07 9.73
CA GLN A 331 -4.71 -16.14 10.00
C GLN A 331 -3.91 -16.61 11.22
N TYR A 332 -2.64 -16.23 11.28
CA TYR A 332 -1.82 -16.36 12.49
C TYR A 332 -2.44 -15.56 13.64
N GLN A 333 -2.52 -16.21 14.81
CA GLN A 333 -3.19 -15.70 16.02
C GLN A 333 -2.21 -15.12 17.04
N GLY A 334 -0.91 -15.15 16.73
CA GLY A 334 0.15 -14.57 17.55
C GLY A 334 0.03 -13.06 17.65
N THR A 335 0.50 -12.53 18.77
CA THR A 335 0.86 -11.11 18.89
C THR A 335 2.14 -10.85 18.13
N PHE A 336 2.41 -9.59 17.80
CA PHE A 336 3.65 -9.20 17.11
C PHE A 336 4.91 -9.71 17.83
N TRP A 337 4.93 -9.66 19.17
CA TRP A 337 6.08 -10.09 19.96
C TRP A 337 6.29 -11.61 19.96
N GLU A 338 5.22 -12.39 19.79
CA GLU A 338 5.30 -13.84 19.59
C GLU A 338 5.75 -14.14 18.16
N ASP A 339 5.20 -13.43 17.18
CA ASP A 339 5.50 -13.61 15.76
C ASP A 339 6.93 -13.18 15.38
N LEU A 340 7.57 -12.30 16.16
CA LEU A 340 9.02 -12.03 16.07
C LEU A 340 9.90 -13.27 16.23
N LYS A 341 9.40 -14.31 16.90
CA LYS A 341 10.12 -15.58 17.08
C LYS A 341 9.89 -16.54 15.91
N THR A 342 9.04 -16.19 14.95
CA THR A 342 8.69 -17.04 13.81
C THR A 342 9.55 -16.72 12.59
N PRO A 343 9.94 -17.73 11.79
CA PRO A 343 10.70 -17.49 10.56
C PRO A 343 9.88 -16.75 9.49
N ASP A 344 8.55 -16.87 9.51
CA ASP A 344 7.67 -16.29 8.50
C ASP A 344 7.75 -14.77 8.48
N LEU A 345 7.75 -14.14 9.66
CA LEU A 345 7.88 -12.68 9.76
C LEU A 345 9.23 -12.20 9.21
N TRP A 346 10.33 -12.91 9.51
CA TRP A 346 11.67 -12.57 9.02
C TRP A 346 11.86 -12.81 7.53
N MET A 347 11.24 -13.84 6.95
CA MET A 347 11.23 -14.05 5.50
C MET A 347 10.42 -12.96 4.78
N MET A 348 9.29 -12.51 5.35
CA MET A 348 8.54 -11.38 4.82
C MET A 348 9.32 -10.07 4.93
N TRP A 349 9.98 -9.85 6.07
CA TRP A 349 10.87 -8.72 6.30
C TRP A 349 12.01 -8.69 5.30
N TRP A 350 12.68 -9.83 5.07
CA TRP A 350 13.78 -9.95 4.10
C TRP A 350 13.31 -9.69 2.67
N ASN A 351 12.17 -10.25 2.29
CA ASN A 351 11.59 -9.96 0.97
C ASN A 351 11.31 -8.46 0.80
N THR A 352 10.76 -7.79 1.82
CA THR A 352 10.52 -6.35 1.76
C THR A 352 11.82 -5.55 1.71
N PHE A 353 12.81 -5.89 2.55
CA PHE A 353 14.15 -5.31 2.54
C PHE A 353 14.73 -5.31 1.14
N VAL A 354 14.70 -6.45 0.44
CA VAL A 354 15.29 -6.58 -0.89
C VAL A 354 14.43 -5.89 -1.94
N THR A 355 13.15 -6.25 -2.04
CA THR A 355 12.29 -5.83 -3.16
C THR A 355 12.06 -4.33 -3.17
N TRP A 356 11.71 -3.72 -2.02
CA TRP A 356 11.48 -2.28 -1.96
C TRP A 356 12.77 -1.51 -2.23
N SER A 357 13.90 -1.96 -1.69
CA SER A 357 15.16 -1.24 -1.84
C SER A 357 15.72 -1.34 -3.26
N CYS A 358 15.77 -2.53 -3.88
CA CYS A 358 16.17 -2.66 -5.28
C CYS A 358 15.27 -1.85 -6.21
N ALA A 359 13.95 -1.90 -5.98
CA ALA A 359 12.98 -1.11 -6.73
C ALA A 359 13.23 0.39 -6.61
N LEU A 360 13.47 0.90 -5.40
CA LEU A 360 13.75 2.31 -5.16
C LEU A 360 15.09 2.73 -5.79
N VAL A 361 16.13 1.91 -5.75
CA VAL A 361 17.40 2.20 -6.41
C VAL A 361 17.21 2.33 -7.92
N ILE A 362 16.52 1.39 -8.57
CA ILE A 362 16.24 1.44 -10.01
C ILE A 362 15.41 2.68 -10.37
N SER A 363 14.42 3.00 -9.53
CA SER A 363 13.49 4.11 -9.79
C SER A 363 14.16 5.48 -9.61
N PHE A 364 14.93 5.67 -8.54
CA PHE A 364 15.55 6.96 -8.24
C PHE A 364 16.85 7.24 -9.00
N ASN A 365 17.55 6.18 -9.44
CA ASN A 365 18.80 6.34 -10.20
C ASN A 365 18.61 6.01 -11.69
N SER A 366 17.37 6.03 -12.22
CA SER A 366 17.07 5.63 -13.60
C SER A 366 17.90 6.40 -14.64
N ALA A 367 18.12 7.69 -14.42
CA ALA A 367 18.91 8.55 -15.29
C ALA A 367 20.40 8.17 -15.31
N GLN A 368 20.96 7.84 -14.15
CA GLN A 368 22.35 7.39 -14.03
C GLN A 368 22.53 6.00 -14.62
N ILE A 369 21.57 5.09 -14.38
CA ILE A 369 21.53 3.76 -14.98
C ILE A 369 21.47 3.87 -16.51
N TYR A 370 20.57 4.70 -17.03
CA TYR A 370 20.47 4.96 -18.46
C TYR A 370 21.79 5.51 -19.03
N ARG A 371 22.34 6.58 -18.44
CA ARG A 371 23.62 7.19 -18.88
C ARG A 371 24.77 6.18 -18.85
N ALA A 372 24.86 5.38 -17.80
CA ALA A 372 25.89 4.36 -17.64
C ALA A 372 25.75 3.25 -18.68
N LEU A 373 24.54 2.77 -18.90
CA LEU A 373 24.30 1.80 -19.95
C LEU A 373 24.65 2.41 -21.33
N ASN A 374 24.32 3.67 -21.57
CA ASN A 374 24.43 4.35 -22.87
C ASN A 374 25.80 4.98 -23.10
N ASP A 375 26.85 4.39 -22.54
CA ASP A 375 28.24 4.81 -22.74
C ASP A 375 28.45 6.33 -22.53
N ASN A 376 27.79 6.89 -21.52
CA ASN A 376 27.78 8.32 -21.15
C ASN A 376 27.03 9.27 -22.12
N GLU A 377 26.42 8.75 -23.19
CA GLU A 377 25.49 9.52 -24.01
C GLU A 377 24.16 9.72 -23.27
N TYR A 378 23.73 10.96 -23.13
CA TYR A 378 22.53 11.31 -22.37
C TYR A 378 21.56 12.13 -23.22
N ASP A 379 20.44 11.51 -23.58
CA ASP A 379 19.29 12.21 -24.15
C ASP A 379 18.20 12.40 -23.08
N THR A 380 17.85 13.66 -22.83
CA THR A 380 16.85 14.05 -21.84
C THR A 380 15.48 13.46 -22.18
N ALA A 381 15.09 13.44 -23.46
CA ALA A 381 13.77 12.95 -23.87
C ALA A 381 13.64 11.43 -23.64
N THR A 382 14.68 10.68 -24.02
CA THR A 382 14.78 9.23 -23.73
C THR A 382 14.76 8.93 -22.23
N ASN A 383 15.48 9.71 -21.42
CA ASN A 383 15.43 9.55 -19.97
C ASN A 383 14.01 9.79 -19.41
N SER A 384 13.33 10.85 -19.87
CA SER A 384 11.95 11.14 -19.48
C SER A 384 10.99 10.00 -19.86
N MET A 385 11.17 9.40 -21.04
CA MET A 385 10.43 8.21 -21.45
C MET A 385 10.66 7.04 -20.49
N TYR A 386 11.91 6.76 -20.09
CA TYR A 386 12.19 5.68 -19.13
C TYR A 386 11.56 5.95 -17.77
N SER A 387 11.65 7.17 -17.24
CA SER A 387 10.96 7.54 -16.00
C SER A 387 9.44 7.37 -16.10
N ALA A 388 8.83 7.75 -17.22
CA ALA A 388 7.40 7.55 -17.47
C ALA A 388 7.03 6.07 -17.48
N ILE A 389 7.85 5.22 -18.10
CA ILE A 389 7.61 3.77 -18.20
C ILE A 389 7.78 3.06 -16.86
N ILE A 390 8.74 3.48 -16.03
CA ILE A 390 8.82 3.03 -14.63
C ILE A 390 7.52 3.37 -13.89
N GLY A 391 6.99 4.58 -14.10
CA GLY A 391 5.69 5.02 -13.55
C GLY A 391 4.52 4.14 -14.01
N ILE A 392 4.44 3.83 -15.31
CA ILE A 392 3.44 2.91 -15.88
C ILE A 392 3.56 1.53 -15.24
N GLY A 393 4.77 0.96 -15.23
CA GLY A 393 5.02 -0.34 -14.63
C GLY A 393 4.60 -0.36 -13.17
N ASN A 394 4.91 0.68 -12.41
CA ASN A 394 4.53 0.81 -11.00
C ASN A 394 3.01 0.78 -10.81
N ALA A 395 2.26 1.51 -11.62
CA ALA A 395 0.79 1.48 -11.58
C ALA A 395 0.25 0.10 -11.97
N LEU A 396 0.76 -0.52 -13.04
CA LEU A 396 0.37 -1.85 -13.50
C LEU A 396 0.61 -2.92 -12.43
N GLY A 397 1.77 -2.90 -11.77
CA GLY A 397 2.10 -3.84 -10.70
C GLY A 397 1.09 -3.79 -9.55
N ARG A 398 0.66 -2.58 -9.15
CA ARG A 398 -0.34 -2.40 -8.07
C ARG A 398 -1.72 -2.85 -8.49
N LEU A 399 -2.17 -2.44 -9.67
CA LEU A 399 -3.47 -2.83 -10.21
C LEU A 399 -3.55 -4.34 -10.43
N ALA A 400 -2.52 -4.95 -11.04
CA ALA A 400 -2.49 -6.38 -11.30
C ALA A 400 -2.56 -7.19 -10.01
N VAL A 401 -1.74 -6.87 -9.00
CA VAL A 401 -1.78 -7.58 -7.71
C VAL A 401 -3.14 -7.46 -7.04
N GLY A 402 -3.74 -6.27 -7.00
CA GLY A 402 -5.05 -6.08 -6.38
C GLY A 402 -6.20 -6.72 -7.15
N ILE A 403 -6.18 -6.69 -8.49
CA ILE A 403 -7.19 -7.36 -9.33
C ILE A 403 -7.05 -8.88 -9.25
N ILE A 404 -5.84 -9.42 -9.26
CA ILE A 404 -5.62 -10.86 -9.16
C ILE A 404 -6.07 -11.36 -7.78
N GLU A 405 -5.78 -10.63 -6.69
CA GLU A 405 -6.31 -10.95 -5.35
C GLU A 405 -7.84 -11.02 -5.35
N PHE A 406 -8.48 -10.03 -5.98
CA PHE A 406 -9.94 -10.00 -6.09
C PHE A 406 -10.49 -11.25 -6.78
N LEU A 407 -9.85 -11.65 -7.89
CA LEU A 407 -10.22 -12.85 -8.64
C LEU A 407 -9.99 -14.14 -7.83
N ILE A 408 -8.93 -14.19 -7.02
CA ILE A 408 -8.64 -15.32 -6.12
C ILE A 408 -9.73 -15.45 -5.04
N LEU A 409 -10.14 -14.35 -4.40
CA LEU A 409 -11.15 -14.36 -3.34
C LEU A 409 -12.58 -14.66 -3.83
N ARG A 410 -12.82 -14.69 -5.15
CA ARG A 410 -14.09 -15.15 -5.73
C ARG A 410 -14.16 -16.66 -5.90
N ARG A 411 -13.04 -17.37 -5.84
CA ARG A 411 -13.03 -18.84 -5.88
C ARG A 411 -13.44 -19.38 -4.51
N SER A 412 -13.99 -20.59 -4.51
CA SER A 412 -14.36 -21.26 -3.25
C SER A 412 -13.11 -21.41 -2.36
N PRO A 413 -13.26 -21.28 -1.02
CA PRO A 413 -12.12 -21.34 -0.10
C PRO A 413 -11.25 -22.58 -0.29
N GLU A 414 -11.84 -23.73 -0.63
CA GLU A 414 -11.17 -25.03 -0.77
C GLU A 414 -10.27 -25.11 -2.01
N ARG A 415 -10.61 -24.37 -3.08
CA ARG A 415 -9.94 -24.46 -4.39
C ARG A 415 -9.04 -23.27 -4.70
N ARG A 416 -9.09 -22.20 -3.90
CA ARG A 416 -8.34 -20.98 -4.19
C ARG A 416 -6.90 -21.08 -3.67
N PRO A 417 -5.91 -20.51 -4.39
CA PRO A 417 -4.56 -20.37 -3.86
C PRO A 417 -4.55 -19.35 -2.70
N ALA A 418 -3.68 -19.57 -1.72
CA ALA A 418 -3.44 -18.58 -0.68
C ALA A 418 -2.89 -17.28 -1.29
N ILE A 419 -3.27 -16.13 -0.75
CA ILE A 419 -2.86 -14.81 -1.27
C ILE A 419 -1.34 -14.62 -1.32
N THR A 420 -0.59 -15.33 -0.48
CA THR A 420 0.87 -15.35 -0.48
C THR A 420 1.47 -15.84 -1.81
N CYS A 421 0.70 -16.45 -2.72
CA CYS A 421 1.16 -16.80 -4.06
C CYS A 421 1.56 -15.58 -4.91
N LEU A 422 1.02 -14.39 -4.60
CA LEU A 422 1.38 -13.14 -5.28
C LEU A 422 2.67 -12.51 -4.74
N TYR A 423 3.18 -13.00 -3.61
CA TYR A 423 4.32 -12.39 -2.93
C TYR A 423 5.65 -12.48 -3.72
N PRO A 424 5.97 -13.61 -4.39
CA PRO A 424 7.16 -13.71 -5.24
C PRO A 424 7.11 -12.89 -6.54
N VAL A 425 5.93 -12.39 -6.96
CA VAL A 425 5.78 -11.66 -8.24
C VAL A 425 6.70 -10.44 -8.28
N ALA A 426 6.83 -9.72 -7.15
CA ALA A 426 7.68 -8.54 -7.04
C ALA A 426 9.16 -8.87 -7.24
N SER A 427 9.66 -9.88 -6.51
CA SER A 427 11.07 -10.29 -6.56
C SER A 427 11.44 -10.91 -7.91
N CYS A 428 10.55 -11.71 -8.51
CA CYS A 428 10.73 -12.23 -9.87
C CYS A 428 10.79 -11.11 -10.92
N SER A 429 9.86 -10.15 -10.87
CA SER A 429 9.85 -9.02 -11.82
C SER A 429 11.09 -8.14 -11.69
N LEU A 430 11.55 -7.87 -10.46
CA LEU A 430 12.78 -7.12 -10.21
C LEU A 430 14.03 -7.90 -10.64
N PHE A 431 14.07 -9.22 -10.45
CA PHE A 431 15.18 -10.05 -10.92
C PHE A 431 15.31 -9.96 -12.44
N LEU A 432 14.18 -10.13 -13.16
CA LEU A 432 14.15 -9.98 -14.61
C LEU A 432 14.50 -8.55 -15.06
N SER A 433 14.06 -7.53 -14.32
CA SER A 433 14.46 -6.14 -14.57
C SER A 433 15.97 -5.97 -14.54
N VAL A 434 16.62 -6.35 -13.44
CA VAL A 434 18.08 -6.23 -13.27
C VAL A 434 18.83 -7.07 -14.30
N PHE A 435 18.36 -8.29 -14.56
CA PHE A 435 18.93 -9.18 -15.57
C PHE A 435 18.90 -8.55 -16.96
N PHE A 436 17.75 -8.04 -17.40
CA PHE A 436 17.62 -7.41 -18.71
C PHE A 436 18.37 -6.08 -18.82
N LEU A 437 18.45 -5.28 -17.74
CA LEU A 437 19.27 -4.06 -17.73
C LEU A 437 20.76 -4.39 -17.91
N LEU A 438 21.25 -5.52 -17.38
CA LEU A 438 22.63 -5.96 -17.58
C LEU A 438 22.88 -6.60 -18.96
N VAL A 439 21.97 -7.46 -19.42
CA VAL A 439 22.20 -8.31 -20.59
C VAL A 439 21.84 -7.60 -21.89
N LEU A 440 20.71 -6.90 -21.95
CA LEU A 440 20.24 -6.33 -23.22
C LEU A 440 21.17 -5.20 -23.71
N PRO A 441 21.43 -5.11 -25.02
CA PRO A 441 22.16 -3.98 -25.60
C PRO A 441 21.25 -2.75 -25.67
N LEU A 442 21.79 -1.55 -25.45
CA LEU A 442 20.99 -0.32 -25.54
C LEU A 442 20.60 0.06 -26.95
N ARG A 443 21.44 -0.25 -27.94
CA ARG A 443 21.17 0.07 -29.35
C ARG A 443 19.83 -0.47 -29.84
N SER A 444 19.30 -1.54 -29.24
CA SER A 444 17.99 -2.10 -29.57
C SER A 444 16.81 -1.38 -28.91
N LYS A 445 17.05 -0.35 -28.07
CA LYS A 445 16.07 0.28 -27.16
C LYS A 445 15.38 -0.71 -26.21
N ALA A 446 15.78 -1.99 -26.19
CA ALA A 446 15.13 -3.07 -25.44
C ALA A 446 15.33 -2.96 -23.92
N VAL A 447 16.26 -2.11 -23.45
CA VAL A 447 16.44 -1.74 -22.04
C VAL A 447 15.16 -1.18 -21.41
N ILE A 448 14.24 -0.66 -22.24
CA ILE A 448 12.87 -0.29 -21.87
C ILE A 448 12.13 -1.41 -21.11
N LEU A 449 12.35 -2.68 -21.46
CA LEU A 449 11.76 -3.84 -20.78
C LEU A 449 12.29 -3.96 -19.35
N GLY A 450 13.58 -3.71 -19.15
CA GLY A 450 14.20 -3.69 -17.83
C GLY A 450 13.57 -2.63 -16.92
N PHE A 451 13.38 -1.41 -17.43
CA PHE A 451 12.71 -0.34 -16.69
C PHE A 451 11.23 -0.61 -16.42
N LEU A 452 10.49 -1.15 -17.40
CA LEU A 452 9.09 -1.52 -17.23
C LEU A 452 8.92 -2.59 -16.15
N LEU A 453 9.71 -3.67 -16.21
CA LEU A 453 9.69 -4.75 -15.21
C LEU A 453 10.14 -4.27 -13.83
N GLY A 454 11.07 -3.31 -13.77
CA GLY A 454 11.47 -2.65 -12.54
C GLY A 454 10.31 -1.89 -11.91
N GLY A 455 9.56 -1.16 -12.74
CA GLY A 455 8.30 -0.52 -12.36
C GLY A 455 7.27 -1.53 -11.85
N ILE A 456 6.98 -2.59 -12.61
CA ILE A 456 6.00 -3.64 -12.24
C ILE A 456 6.38 -4.27 -10.90
N GLY A 457 7.65 -4.65 -10.74
CA GLY A 457 8.16 -5.25 -9.51
C GLY A 457 8.07 -4.32 -8.32
N ASN A 458 8.34 -3.02 -8.51
CA ASN A 458 8.12 -1.98 -7.49
C ASN A 458 6.65 -1.94 -7.08
N GLY A 459 5.74 -1.72 -8.04
CA GLY A 459 4.31 -1.63 -7.78
C GLY A 459 3.73 -2.87 -7.08
N ALA A 460 4.11 -4.05 -7.59
CA ALA A 460 3.73 -5.33 -7.02
C ALA A 460 4.26 -5.49 -5.59
N GLY A 461 5.49 -5.06 -5.30
CA GLY A 461 6.08 -5.14 -3.95
C GLY A 461 5.32 -4.33 -2.91
N TRP A 462 4.90 -3.11 -3.23
CA TRP A 462 4.08 -2.31 -2.31
C TRP A 462 2.69 -2.92 -2.08
N ALA A 463 2.06 -3.41 -3.15
CA ALA A 463 0.70 -3.96 -3.08
C ALA A 463 0.66 -5.33 -2.39
N SER A 464 1.58 -6.23 -2.74
CA SER A 464 1.61 -7.60 -2.22
C SER A 464 1.97 -7.61 -0.74
N THR A 465 2.93 -6.79 -0.29
CA THR A 465 3.24 -6.64 1.15
C THR A 465 2.00 -6.18 1.92
N ALA A 466 1.28 -5.15 1.46
CA ALA A 466 0.07 -4.71 2.14
C ALA A 466 -1.01 -5.80 2.26
N LEU A 467 -1.28 -6.52 1.16
CA LEU A 467 -2.29 -7.58 1.14
C LEU A 467 -1.88 -8.77 1.99
N VAL A 468 -0.63 -9.21 1.89
CA VAL A 468 -0.10 -10.36 2.64
C VAL A 468 -0.09 -10.05 4.13
N MET A 469 0.44 -8.91 4.55
CA MET A 469 0.48 -8.56 5.98
C MET A 469 -0.92 -8.49 6.60
N ARG A 470 -1.89 -7.90 5.90
CA ARG A 470 -3.28 -7.85 6.39
C ARG A 470 -3.96 -9.22 6.38
N SER A 471 -3.56 -10.11 5.49
CA SER A 471 -4.23 -11.40 5.29
C SER A 471 -3.62 -12.54 6.09
N VAL A 472 -2.34 -12.47 6.45
CA VAL A 472 -1.66 -13.50 7.23
C VAL A 472 -1.80 -13.28 8.73
N TYR A 473 -1.76 -12.04 9.21
CA TYR A 473 -1.80 -11.73 10.65
C TYR A 473 -3.17 -11.18 11.07
N SER A 474 -3.68 -11.69 12.20
CA SER A 474 -4.97 -11.25 12.76
C SER A 474 -4.83 -10.12 13.79
N LYS A 475 -3.77 -10.17 14.62
CA LYS A 475 -3.49 -9.21 15.69
C LYS A 475 -2.34 -8.28 15.31
N ASP A 476 -2.26 -7.16 16.01
CA ASP A 476 -1.15 -6.18 15.88
C ASP A 476 -0.84 -5.81 14.42
N ILE A 477 -1.88 -5.60 13.60
CA ILE A 477 -1.72 -5.43 12.15
C ILE A 477 -0.85 -4.21 11.81
N GLY A 478 -0.88 -3.19 12.68
CA GLY A 478 -0.09 -1.98 12.56
C GLY A 478 1.38 -2.28 12.78
N LYS A 479 1.73 -2.96 13.88
CA LYS A 479 3.11 -3.40 14.14
C LYS A 479 3.63 -4.30 13.02
N HIS A 480 2.87 -5.33 12.63
CA HIS A 480 3.27 -6.25 11.57
C HIS A 480 3.56 -5.53 10.25
N TYR A 481 2.62 -4.72 9.76
CA TYR A 481 2.80 -4.00 8.49
C TYR A 481 3.97 -3.01 8.54
N ASN A 482 4.10 -2.25 9.63
CA ASN A 482 5.15 -1.23 9.74
C ASN A 482 6.52 -1.81 10.12
N PHE A 483 6.58 -3.04 10.62
CA PHE A 483 7.85 -3.75 10.77
C PHE A 483 8.51 -4.04 9.41
N MET A 484 7.72 -4.17 8.34
CA MET A 484 8.25 -4.32 6.98
C MET A 484 9.01 -3.07 6.50
N TYR A 485 8.59 -1.88 6.95
CA TYR A 485 9.30 -0.62 6.65
C TYR A 485 10.67 -0.54 7.33
N VAL A 486 10.84 -1.19 8.49
CA VAL A 486 12.17 -1.34 9.11
C VAL A 486 13.11 -2.10 8.17
N GLY A 487 12.60 -3.11 7.46
CA GLY A 487 13.33 -3.80 6.40
C GLY A 487 13.73 -2.87 5.27
N ALA A 488 12.79 -2.08 4.76
CA ALA A 488 13.08 -1.10 3.71
C ALA A 488 14.07 -0.01 4.16
N PHE A 489 14.02 0.42 5.42
CA PHE A 489 14.96 1.37 6.03
C PHE A 489 16.40 0.87 5.97
N PHE A 490 16.65 -0.34 6.47
CA PHE A 490 18.00 -0.90 6.42
C PHE A 490 18.38 -1.26 4.99
N GLY A 491 17.42 -1.74 4.19
CA GLY A 491 17.63 -2.14 2.81
C GLY A 491 18.08 -1.00 1.92
N ILE A 492 17.49 0.20 2.05
CA ILE A 492 17.91 1.35 1.24
C ILE A 492 19.31 1.80 1.61
N ILE A 493 19.67 1.78 2.90
CA ILE A 493 21.03 2.10 3.33
C ILE A 493 22.02 1.07 2.75
N VAL A 494 21.75 -0.22 2.91
CA VAL A 494 22.67 -1.28 2.44
C VAL A 494 22.77 -1.29 0.91
N LEU A 495 21.64 -1.32 0.20
CA LEU A 495 21.61 -1.56 -1.24
C LEU A 495 21.80 -0.28 -2.07
N ASN A 496 21.25 0.87 -1.65
CA ASN A 496 21.45 2.11 -2.39
C ASN A 496 22.84 2.71 -2.11
N ARG A 497 23.21 2.87 -0.84
CA ARG A 497 24.48 3.54 -0.50
C ARG A 497 25.69 2.66 -0.79
N PHE A 498 25.73 1.44 -0.27
CA PHE A 498 26.93 0.60 -0.34
C PHE A 498 26.98 -0.28 -1.59
N ALA A 499 25.90 -0.99 -1.92
CA ALA A 499 25.92 -1.91 -3.07
C ALA A 499 25.89 -1.17 -4.41
N TYR A 500 25.12 -0.09 -4.54
CA TYR A 500 25.02 0.68 -5.79
C TYR A 500 25.92 1.93 -5.79
N GLY A 501 25.65 2.90 -4.91
CA GLY A 501 26.26 4.23 -4.97
C GLY A 501 27.78 4.24 -4.79
N GLU A 502 28.32 3.46 -3.85
CA GLU A 502 29.77 3.37 -3.67
C GLU A 502 30.45 2.64 -4.84
N GLN A 503 29.83 1.59 -5.38
CA GLN A 503 30.35 0.89 -6.55
C GLN A 503 30.37 1.80 -7.78
N LEU A 504 29.29 2.55 -8.01
CA LEU A 504 29.21 3.55 -9.07
C LEU A 504 30.27 4.63 -8.89
N THR A 505 30.47 5.15 -7.67
CA THR A 505 31.49 6.16 -7.38
C THR A 505 32.90 5.63 -7.66
N ARG A 506 33.19 4.39 -7.26
CA ARG A 506 34.49 3.73 -7.52
C ARG A 506 34.72 3.54 -9.01
N ALA A 507 33.70 3.14 -9.77
CA ALA A 507 33.78 3.01 -11.22
C ALA A 507 33.97 4.37 -11.91
N THR A 508 33.24 5.39 -11.47
CA THR A 508 33.34 6.77 -11.96
C THR A 508 34.77 7.32 -11.80
N LYS A 509 35.38 7.14 -10.62
CA LYS A 509 36.75 7.59 -10.34
C LYS A 509 37.83 6.86 -11.15
N LYS A 510 37.56 5.64 -11.60
CA LYS A 510 38.46 4.86 -12.45
C LYS A 510 38.26 5.12 -13.94
N GLY A 511 37.08 5.61 -14.33
CA GLY A 511 36.70 5.83 -15.72
C GLY A 511 37.13 7.20 -16.25
N PRO A 512 37.18 7.38 -17.59
CA PRO A 512 37.60 8.62 -18.22
C PRO A 512 36.53 9.73 -18.20
N HIS A 513 35.29 9.44 -17.78
CA HIS A 513 34.14 10.31 -17.96
C HIS A 513 33.75 11.15 -16.72
N TYR A 514 34.66 11.32 -15.74
CA TYR A 514 34.39 12.08 -14.52
C TYR A 514 33.80 13.47 -14.82
N PRO A 515 32.72 13.90 -14.13
CA PRO A 515 32.08 13.30 -12.95
C PRO A 515 31.04 12.21 -13.25
N ASN A 516 30.85 11.82 -14.50
CA ASN A 516 29.91 10.78 -14.91
C ASN A 516 30.59 9.43 -15.15
N CYS A 517 29.78 8.39 -15.23
CA CYS A 517 30.26 7.05 -15.53
C CYS A 517 29.57 6.54 -16.80
N GLY A 518 30.36 6.15 -17.79
CA GLY A 518 29.92 5.51 -19.02
C GLY A 518 30.37 4.05 -19.07
N GLY A 519 29.50 3.19 -19.59
CA GLY A 519 29.74 1.77 -19.75
C GLY A 519 29.06 0.91 -18.68
N LYS A 520 28.70 -0.33 -19.06
CA LYS A 520 28.04 -1.30 -18.17
C LYS A 520 28.80 -1.56 -16.87
N ALA A 521 30.13 -1.48 -16.89
CA ALA A 521 31.01 -1.66 -15.73
C ALA A 521 30.66 -0.71 -14.55
N CYS A 522 30.06 0.45 -14.85
CA CYS A 522 29.61 1.43 -13.85
C CYS A 522 28.54 0.89 -12.90
N ILE A 523 27.66 0.03 -13.39
CA ILE A 523 26.53 -0.52 -12.61
C ILE A 523 26.65 -2.02 -12.35
N GLN A 524 27.54 -2.71 -13.09
CA GLN A 524 27.63 -4.16 -13.13
C GLN A 524 27.76 -4.80 -11.75
N ASN A 525 28.71 -4.35 -10.93
CA ASN A 525 28.93 -4.94 -9.61
C ASN A 525 27.71 -4.78 -8.69
N GLY A 526 27.12 -3.58 -8.63
CA GLY A 526 25.93 -3.34 -7.82
C GLY A 526 24.73 -4.16 -8.29
N PHE A 527 24.57 -4.32 -9.60
CA PHE A 527 23.47 -5.09 -10.18
C PHE A 527 23.68 -6.60 -10.02
N ILE A 528 24.92 -7.10 -10.05
CA ILE A 528 25.22 -8.50 -9.69
C ILE A 528 24.81 -8.76 -8.23
N VAL A 529 25.15 -7.85 -7.31
CA VAL A 529 24.69 -7.96 -5.91
C VAL A 529 23.16 -7.99 -5.85
N PHE A 530 22.47 -7.15 -6.62
CA PHE A 530 21.00 -7.15 -6.69
C PHE A 530 20.44 -8.48 -7.19
N LEU A 531 21.01 -9.08 -8.24
CA LEU A 531 20.59 -10.41 -8.71
C LEU A 531 20.71 -11.47 -7.60
N CYS A 532 21.83 -11.46 -6.86
CA CYS A 532 22.04 -12.41 -5.76
C CYS A 532 21.00 -12.24 -4.65
N VAL A 533 20.75 -11.01 -4.17
CA VAL A 533 19.75 -10.78 -3.10
C VAL A 533 18.31 -10.98 -3.59
N LEU A 534 18.02 -10.67 -4.86
CA LEU A 534 16.70 -10.92 -5.45
C LEU A 534 16.42 -12.43 -5.57
N ALA A 535 17.42 -13.24 -5.91
CA ALA A 535 17.28 -14.69 -5.88
C ALA A 535 16.93 -15.21 -4.48
N THR A 536 17.56 -14.69 -3.43
CA THR A 536 17.20 -15.08 -2.05
C THR A 536 15.81 -14.57 -1.64
N ALA A 537 15.39 -13.40 -2.12
CA ALA A 537 14.03 -12.88 -1.91
C ALA A 537 12.97 -13.74 -2.61
N ILE A 538 13.24 -14.27 -3.81
CA ILE A 538 12.37 -15.23 -4.50
C ILE A 538 12.22 -16.50 -3.65
N VAL A 539 13.32 -17.04 -3.13
CA VAL A 539 13.28 -18.21 -2.23
C VAL A 539 12.47 -17.90 -0.97
N ALA A 540 12.78 -16.81 -0.26
CA ALA A 540 12.10 -16.44 0.98
C ALA A 540 10.59 -16.23 0.79
N SER A 541 10.18 -15.48 -0.24
CA SER A 541 8.77 -15.24 -0.56
C SER A 541 8.04 -16.52 -0.98
N THR A 542 8.70 -17.43 -1.70
CA THR A 542 8.15 -18.73 -2.07
C THR A 542 7.98 -19.65 -0.85
N LEU A 543 8.96 -19.66 0.07
CA LEU A 543 8.89 -20.42 1.32
C LEU A 543 7.75 -19.93 2.22
N VAL A 544 7.55 -18.61 2.32
CA VAL A 544 6.39 -18.02 3.00
C VAL A 544 5.08 -18.55 2.39
N HIS A 545 4.98 -18.59 1.06
CA HIS A 545 3.80 -19.12 0.40
C HIS A 545 3.54 -20.60 0.73
N VAL A 546 4.57 -21.44 0.65
CA VAL A 546 4.48 -22.88 0.95
C VAL A 546 4.07 -23.10 2.41
N ARG A 547 4.70 -22.40 3.36
CA ARG A 547 4.44 -22.53 4.80
C ARG A 547 3.05 -22.06 5.17
N TYR A 548 2.61 -20.91 4.66
CA TYR A 548 1.28 -20.39 4.92
C TYR A 548 0.18 -21.26 4.28
N THR A 549 0.42 -21.78 3.07
CA THR A 549 -0.52 -22.72 2.44
C THR A 549 -0.65 -24.02 3.24
N ARG A 550 0.46 -24.52 3.80
CA ARG A 550 0.44 -25.68 4.69
C ARG A 550 -0.34 -25.38 5.98
N PHE A 551 -0.13 -24.21 6.57
CA PHE A 551 -0.88 -23.75 7.74
C PHE A 551 -2.39 -23.75 7.47
N ILE A 552 -2.85 -23.11 6.38
CA ILE A 552 -4.26 -23.06 5.99
C ILE A 552 -4.86 -24.47 5.88
N LYS A 553 -4.16 -25.38 5.18
CA LYS A 553 -4.62 -26.76 4.98
C LYS A 553 -4.78 -27.50 6.32
N ASN A 554 -3.77 -27.40 7.18
CA ASN A 554 -3.79 -28.07 8.48
C ASN A 554 -4.89 -27.50 9.39
N THR A 555 -5.05 -26.18 9.43
CA THR A 555 -6.11 -25.55 10.22
C THR A 555 -7.50 -25.95 9.73
N ARG A 556 -7.73 -25.98 8.42
CA ARG A 556 -9.02 -26.42 7.85
C ARG A 556 -9.30 -27.90 8.12
N ALA A 557 -8.31 -28.77 8.00
CA ALA A 557 -8.46 -30.19 8.32
C ALA A 557 -8.85 -30.39 9.79
N ALA A 558 -8.16 -29.70 10.71
CA ALA A 558 -8.48 -29.74 12.14
C ALA A 558 -9.89 -29.20 12.47
N CYS A 559 -10.42 -28.28 11.67
CA CYS A 559 -11.81 -27.80 11.81
C CYS A 559 -12.81 -28.82 11.27
N GLY A 560 -12.53 -29.44 10.12
CA GLY A 560 -13.39 -30.45 9.50
C GLY A 560 -13.55 -31.70 10.35
N GLU A 561 -12.48 -32.15 11.01
CA GLU A 561 -12.52 -33.28 11.95
C GLU A 561 -13.35 -33.00 13.23
N ARG A 562 -13.53 -31.72 13.61
CA ARG A 562 -14.33 -31.32 14.78
C ARG A 562 -15.81 -31.10 14.49
N ASN A 563 -16.20 -30.99 13.22
CA ASN A 563 -17.59 -30.94 12.78
C ASN A 563 -17.93 -32.23 12.01
N PRO A 564 -18.01 -33.41 12.65
CA PRO A 564 -18.71 -34.52 12.00
C PRO A 564 -20.15 -34.08 11.77
N GLU A 565 -20.64 -34.24 10.54
CA GLU A 565 -22.04 -34.02 10.18
C GLU A 565 -22.96 -34.60 11.27
N PRO A 566 -24.07 -33.92 11.64
CA PRO A 566 -25.02 -34.51 12.57
C PRO A 566 -25.43 -35.87 11.99
N ILE A 567 -25.21 -36.91 12.79
CA ILE A 567 -25.63 -38.29 12.49
C ILE A 567 -27.03 -38.20 11.91
N VAL A 568 -27.14 -38.42 10.61
CA VAL A 568 -28.41 -38.54 9.93
C VAL A 568 -29.06 -39.78 10.55
N SER A 569 -29.94 -39.56 11.53
CA SER A 569 -30.86 -40.58 12.02
C SER A 569 -31.93 -40.82 10.94
N ASN A 570 -31.50 -41.32 9.78
CA ASN A 570 -32.40 -41.91 8.80
C ASN A 570 -32.65 -43.34 9.25
N ALA A 571 -33.78 -43.56 9.93
CA ALA A 571 -34.69 -44.65 9.62
C ALA A 571 -35.91 -44.60 10.56
N GLU A 572 -36.66 -43.50 10.55
CA GLU A 572 -38.11 -43.64 10.69
C GLU A 572 -38.61 -44.37 9.43
N LYS A 573 -38.62 -45.70 9.50
CA LYS A 573 -39.43 -46.51 8.60
C LYS A 573 -40.90 -46.27 8.96
N HIS A 574 -41.50 -45.27 8.35
CA HIS A 574 -42.93 -45.29 8.07
C HIS A 574 -43.13 -45.73 6.62
N PRO A 575 -43.58 -46.97 6.38
CA PRO A 575 -44.41 -47.23 5.22
C PRO A 575 -45.85 -46.89 5.60
N GLU A 576 -46.32 -45.85 4.92
CA GLU A 576 -47.70 -45.67 4.47
C GLU A 576 -48.46 -46.98 4.27
N GLY A 577 -49.76 -46.97 4.54
CA GLY A 577 -50.66 -47.77 3.72
C GLY A 577 -51.93 -48.28 4.38
N SER A 578 -53.05 -47.83 3.81
CA SER A 578 -54.34 -48.52 3.69
C SER A 578 -55.19 -48.59 4.96
N SER A 579 -56.22 -47.75 5.11
CA SER A 579 -57.53 -47.75 4.42
C SER A 579 -58.55 -48.74 4.98
N ALA A 580 -59.78 -48.23 5.03
CA ALA A 580 -61.07 -48.93 5.05
C ALA A 580 -61.60 -49.41 6.41
N THR A 581 -62.49 -48.57 6.95
CA THR A 581 -63.89 -48.92 7.29
C THR A 581 -64.28 -50.39 7.12
N ALA A 582 -64.76 -51.00 8.22
CA ALA A 582 -65.86 -51.95 8.18
C ALA A 582 -66.58 -51.97 9.54
N ASN A 583 -67.90 -51.79 9.48
CA ASN A 583 -68.84 -51.98 10.57
C ASN A 583 -68.77 -53.42 11.13
N ASN A 584 -68.92 -53.52 12.45
CA ASN A 584 -70.02 -54.26 13.11
C ASN A 584 -70.10 -53.83 14.57
#